data_AF-A0A2E0R9B5-F1
#
_entry.id   AF-A0A2E0R9B5-F1
#
_cell.length_a   1.000
_cell.length_b   1.000
_cell.length_c   1.000
_cell.angle_alpha   90.00
_cell.angle_beta   90.00
_cell.angle_gamma   90.00
#
_symmetry.space_group_name_H-M   'P 1'
#
loop_
_entity.id
_entity.type
_entity.pdbx_description
1 polymer ?
#
loop_
_entity_poly.entity_id
_entity_poly.type
_entity_poly.pdbx_seq_one_letter_code
_entity_poly.pdbx_strand_id
1 'polypeptide(L)'
;MSTYLEQKLLKHSLGVEAYTMPSPLYMSLHTGNPGEGNNHPSGGAELADGVGYGAGYARQSVTFGTPTDGGLETDPSICKNTNDDTFTGLPVAVITHIGIYDSVTGGNLLYYTEMTTATTAALGDTFTFLADALEIRLG
;
A
#
# COMPACT_ATOMS: atom_id res chain seq x y z
N MET A 1 2.20 -6.84 -7.41
CA MET A 1 3.45 -6.56 -6.67
C MET A 1 4.19 -5.46 -7.42
N SER A 2 5.11 -4.75 -6.77
CA SER A 2 5.99 -3.81 -7.49
C SER A 2 7.15 -4.53 -8.18
N THR A 3 7.72 -3.90 -9.19
CA THR A 3 8.95 -4.36 -9.85
C THR A 3 10.11 -4.51 -8.86
N TYR A 4 10.18 -3.64 -7.83
CA TYR A 4 11.18 -3.73 -6.78
C TYR A 4 11.06 -5.03 -5.97
N LEU A 5 9.85 -5.34 -5.50
CA LEU A 5 9.62 -6.51 -4.67
C LEU A 5 9.85 -7.80 -5.47
N GLU A 6 9.38 -7.85 -6.72
CA GLU A 6 9.59 -8.98 -7.62
C GLU A 6 11.08 -9.28 -7.81
N GLN A 7 11.91 -8.26 -8.08
CA GLN A 7 13.35 -8.44 -8.22
C GLN A 7 14.02 -8.90 -6.93
N LYS A 8 13.62 -8.36 -5.78
CA LYS A 8 14.17 -8.77 -4.47
C LYS A 8 13.85 -10.21 -4.15
N LEU A 9 12.59 -10.64 -4.36
CA LEU A 9 12.16 -12.01 -4.10
C LEU A 9 12.80 -13.00 -5.07
N LEU A 10 12.96 -12.64 -6.35
CA LEU A 10 13.66 -13.47 -7.34
C LEU A 10 15.12 -13.69 -6.94
N LYS A 11 15.83 -12.63 -6.57
CA LYS A 11 17.23 -12.76 -6.14
C LYS A 11 17.36 -13.54 -4.84
N HIS A 12 16.42 -13.37 -3.92
CA HIS A 12 16.40 -14.09 -2.66
C HIS A 12 16.17 -15.59 -2.85
N SER A 13 15.19 -15.98 -3.68
CA SER A 13 14.89 -17.38 -3.97
C SER A 13 16.03 -18.09 -4.70
N LEU A 14 16.83 -17.36 -5.48
CA LEU A 14 18.03 -17.88 -6.15
C LEU A 14 19.31 -17.82 -5.29
N GLY A 15 19.23 -17.33 -4.05
CA GLY A 15 20.40 -17.20 -3.16
C GLY A 15 21.43 -16.15 -3.60
N VAL A 16 21.03 -15.22 -4.49
CA VAL A 16 21.90 -14.17 -5.04
C VAL A 16 22.02 -12.97 -4.10
N GLU A 17 20.92 -12.59 -3.47
CA GLU A 17 20.85 -11.43 -2.58
C GLU A 17 19.88 -11.72 -1.43
N ALA A 18 20.24 -11.36 -0.20
CA ALA A 18 19.30 -11.46 0.92
C ALA A 18 18.19 -10.40 0.77
N TYR A 19 16.94 -10.80 1.00
CA TYR A 19 15.83 -9.87 1.19
C TYR A 19 15.46 -9.86 2.68
N THR A 20 15.84 -8.80 3.37
CA THR A 20 15.40 -8.57 4.75
C THR A 20 13.98 -8.04 4.72
N MET A 21 13.07 -8.74 5.40
CA MET A 21 11.68 -8.33 5.52
C MET A 21 11.59 -6.92 6.13
N PRO A 22 10.91 -5.97 5.48
CA PRO A 22 10.66 -4.66 6.06
C PRO A 22 9.76 -4.76 7.29
N SER A 23 10.11 -4.01 8.34
CA SER A 23 9.25 -3.82 9.51
C SER A 23 9.57 -2.46 10.14
N PRO A 24 8.58 -1.56 10.26
CA PRO A 24 7.16 -1.73 9.91
C PRO A 24 6.86 -1.58 8.40
N LEU A 25 5.64 -1.96 8.00
CA LEU A 25 5.07 -1.68 6.68
C LEU A 25 4.15 -0.46 6.75
N TYR A 26 4.02 0.26 5.65
CA TYR A 26 3.28 1.52 5.59
C TYR A 26 2.27 1.56 4.45
N MET A 27 1.01 1.84 4.78
CA MET A 27 -0.05 2.08 3.82
C MET A 27 -0.10 3.56 3.42
N SER A 28 -0.37 3.80 2.14
CA SER A 28 -0.44 5.12 1.50
C SER A 28 -1.67 5.24 0.61
N LEU A 29 -2.11 6.47 0.36
CA LEU A 29 -3.24 6.80 -0.51
C LEU A 29 -2.75 7.49 -1.77
N HIS A 30 -3.37 7.18 -2.90
CA HIS A 30 -2.98 7.71 -4.20
C HIS A 30 -4.20 8.20 -5.01
N THR A 31 -3.99 9.27 -5.79
CA THR A 31 -5.02 9.79 -6.72
C THR A 31 -5.09 9.05 -8.05
N GLY A 32 -4.17 8.11 -8.28
CA GLY A 32 -4.11 7.26 -9.46
C GLY A 32 -3.12 6.12 -9.24
N ASN A 33 -2.91 5.30 -10.26
CA ASN A 33 -2.02 4.15 -10.17
C ASN A 33 -0.55 4.59 -9.96
N PRO A 34 0.14 4.19 -8.87
CA PRO A 34 1.55 4.54 -8.66
C PRO A 34 2.51 3.93 -9.69
N GLY A 35 2.07 2.90 -10.40
CA GLY A 35 2.86 2.10 -11.32
C GLY A 35 3.74 1.09 -10.58
N GLU A 36 4.07 0.02 -11.28
CA GLU A 36 4.90 -1.08 -10.78
C GLU A 36 6.31 -0.63 -10.31
N GLY A 37 6.86 0.42 -10.93
CA GLY A 37 8.15 1.01 -10.56
C GLY A 37 8.06 2.20 -9.60
N ASN A 38 6.89 2.52 -9.05
CA ASN A 38 6.63 3.76 -8.31
C ASN A 38 7.05 5.02 -9.08
N ASN A 39 6.77 5.04 -10.39
CA ASN A 39 7.30 6.04 -11.32
C ASN A 39 6.34 6.37 -12.47
N HIS A 40 5.02 6.19 -12.28
CA HIS A 40 4.06 6.41 -13.36
C HIS A 40 4.09 7.88 -13.85
N PRO A 41 4.21 8.12 -15.18
CA PRO A 41 4.46 9.45 -15.74
C PRO A 41 3.28 10.44 -15.65
N SER A 42 2.08 10.00 -15.28
CA SER A 42 0.85 10.81 -15.33
C SER A 42 0.07 10.93 -14.01
N GLY A 43 0.75 11.06 -12.87
CA GLY A 43 0.10 11.60 -11.66
C GLY A 43 -0.69 10.61 -10.81
N GLY A 44 -0.30 9.34 -10.75
CA GLY A 44 -0.65 8.44 -9.63
C GLY A 44 0.09 8.79 -8.35
N ALA A 45 0.22 10.10 -8.07
CA ALA A 45 0.97 10.61 -6.96
C ALA A 45 0.35 10.10 -5.67
N GLU A 46 1.22 9.68 -4.77
CA GLU A 46 0.83 9.57 -3.38
C GLU A 46 0.27 10.94 -2.94
N LEU A 47 -0.79 10.92 -2.13
CA LEU A 47 -1.21 12.14 -1.45
C LEU A 47 0.02 12.73 -0.73
N ALA A 48 0.25 14.01 -0.89
CA ALA A 48 1.39 14.68 -0.28
C ALA A 48 0.89 15.85 0.56
N ASP A 49 1.62 16.13 1.64
CA ASP A 49 1.45 17.34 2.40
C ASP A 49 1.54 18.57 1.48
N GLY A 50 0.59 19.50 1.59
CA GLY A 50 0.58 20.75 0.85
C GLY A 50 -0.11 20.75 -0.52
N VAL A 51 -0.60 19.63 -1.03
CA VAL A 51 -1.47 19.63 -2.23
C VAL A 51 -2.88 20.02 -1.80
N GLY A 52 -3.29 21.28 -2.03
CA GLY A 52 -4.66 21.72 -1.77
C GLY A 52 -5.08 21.69 -0.30
N TYR A 53 -4.34 22.44 0.55
CA TYR A 53 -4.74 22.91 1.90
C TYR A 53 -4.98 21.89 3.03
N GLY A 54 -4.46 20.66 2.99
CA GLY A 54 -4.45 19.73 4.15
C GLY A 54 -3.04 19.31 4.55
N ALA A 55 -2.67 19.47 5.82
CA ALA A 55 -1.32 19.25 6.35
C ALA A 55 -1.16 18.01 7.25
N GLY A 56 -2.15 17.10 7.24
CA GLY A 56 -2.20 15.96 8.17
C GLY A 56 -1.89 14.60 7.54
N TYR A 57 -1.86 14.50 6.21
CA TYR A 57 -1.61 13.22 5.56
C TYR A 57 -0.20 12.70 5.86
N ALA A 58 -0.16 11.47 6.37
CA ALA A 58 1.04 10.66 6.47
C ALA A 58 0.67 9.20 6.20
N ARG A 59 1.63 8.42 5.70
CA ARG A 59 1.47 6.97 5.59
C ARG A 59 1.15 6.37 6.95
N GLN A 60 0.20 5.44 6.98
CA GLN A 60 -0.18 4.73 8.21
C GLN A 60 0.65 3.46 8.34
N SER A 61 1.19 3.19 9.54
CA SER A 61 1.78 1.89 9.82
C SER A 61 0.67 0.84 9.72
N VAL A 62 0.89 -0.20 8.92
CA VAL A 62 -0.08 -1.28 8.71
C VAL A 62 0.55 -2.60 9.12
N THR A 63 -0.24 -3.44 9.80
CA THR A 63 0.18 -4.78 10.22
C THR A 63 -0.70 -5.80 9.54
N PHE A 64 -0.08 -6.85 8.99
CA PHE A 64 -0.77 -7.96 8.36
C PHE A 64 -0.70 -9.22 9.24
N GLY A 65 -1.74 -10.05 9.15
CA GLY A 65 -1.80 -11.33 9.84
C GLY A 65 -0.92 -12.40 9.19
N THR A 66 -1.08 -13.64 9.63
CA THR A 66 -0.48 -14.78 8.95
C THR A 66 -1.23 -15.04 7.64
N PRO A 67 -0.53 -15.25 6.50
CA PRO A 67 -1.18 -15.70 5.29
C PRO A 67 -1.94 -17.01 5.49
N THR A 68 -3.12 -17.12 4.91
CA THR A 68 -3.90 -18.36 4.83
C THR A 68 -3.84 -18.88 3.40
N ASP A 69 -3.48 -20.14 3.24
CA ASP A 69 -3.66 -20.90 2.00
C ASP A 69 -4.93 -21.76 2.11
N GLY A 70 -5.65 -21.96 1.00
CA GLY A 70 -6.91 -22.73 0.99
C GLY A 70 -6.73 -24.24 1.22
N GLY A 71 -5.49 -24.69 1.48
CA GLY A 71 -5.11 -26.07 1.66
C GLY A 71 -4.58 -26.76 0.39
N LEU A 72 -4.72 -26.14 -0.79
CA LEU A 72 -4.11 -26.57 -2.05
C LEU A 72 -3.11 -25.52 -2.55
N GLU A 73 -2.05 -25.97 -3.24
CA GLU A 73 -1.06 -25.10 -3.90
C GLU A 73 -1.67 -24.17 -4.96
N THR A 74 -2.84 -24.51 -5.48
CA THR A 74 -3.58 -23.68 -6.44
C THR A 74 -4.45 -22.62 -5.78
N ASP A 75 -4.62 -22.69 -4.47
CA ASP A 75 -5.44 -21.72 -3.75
C ASP A 75 -4.65 -20.44 -3.54
N PRO A 76 -5.29 -19.27 -3.68
CA PRO A 76 -4.62 -18.02 -3.41
C PRO A 76 -4.19 -17.95 -1.95
N SER A 77 -2.94 -17.57 -1.74
CA SER A 77 -2.45 -17.12 -0.45
C SER A 77 -3.02 -15.74 -0.16
N ILE A 78 -3.81 -15.64 0.90
CA ILE A 78 -4.51 -14.42 1.31
C ILE A 78 -3.95 -13.93 2.65
N CYS A 79 -3.69 -12.64 2.75
CA CYS A 79 -3.23 -12.02 3.98
C CYS A 79 -3.94 -10.67 4.18
N LYS A 80 -4.40 -10.38 5.40
CA LYS A 80 -5.23 -9.20 5.70
C LYS A 80 -4.64 -8.31 6.78
N ASN A 81 -5.00 -7.02 6.75
CA ASN A 81 -4.63 -6.09 7.81
C ASN A 81 -5.34 -6.45 9.12
N THR A 82 -4.64 -6.34 10.26
CA THR A 82 -5.16 -6.81 11.55
C THR A 82 -5.80 -5.72 12.40
N ASN A 83 -5.56 -4.44 12.08
CA ASN A 83 -6.01 -3.30 12.85
C ASN A 83 -6.80 -2.34 11.97
N ASP A 84 -7.55 -1.44 12.63
CA ASP A 84 -8.11 -0.28 11.95
C ASP A 84 -6.98 0.72 11.66
N ASP A 85 -6.76 1.03 10.38
CA ASP A 85 -5.70 1.91 9.91
C ASP A 85 -6.34 3.23 9.43
N THR A 86 -6.06 4.33 10.14
CA THR A 86 -6.80 5.60 9.97
C THR A 86 -5.90 6.72 9.48
N PHE A 87 -6.20 7.24 8.29
CA PHE A 87 -5.65 8.50 7.81
C PHE A 87 -6.46 9.67 8.37
N THR A 88 -5.80 10.73 8.80
CA THR A 88 -6.45 11.95 9.30
C THR A 88 -5.92 13.18 8.59
N GLY A 89 -6.67 14.28 8.62
CA GLY A 89 -6.22 15.55 8.05
C GLY A 89 -5.97 15.49 6.56
N LEU A 90 -6.82 14.74 5.84
CA LEU A 90 -6.67 14.53 4.40
C LEU A 90 -6.79 15.84 3.60
N PRO A 91 -6.02 16.00 2.51
CA PRO A 91 -6.25 17.07 1.54
C PRO A 91 -7.51 16.78 0.70
N VAL A 92 -7.96 17.78 -0.06
CA VAL A 92 -9.01 17.58 -1.06
C VAL A 92 -8.46 16.71 -2.19
N ALA A 93 -8.97 15.48 -2.33
CA ALA A 93 -8.49 14.53 -3.32
C ALA A 93 -9.55 13.49 -3.69
N VAL A 94 -9.42 12.89 -4.88
CA VAL A 94 -10.11 11.64 -5.23
C VAL A 94 -9.11 10.52 -5.09
N ILE A 95 -9.30 9.69 -4.08
CA ILE A 95 -8.45 8.55 -3.76
C ILE A 95 -8.95 7.35 -4.56
N THR A 96 -8.05 6.76 -5.35
CA THR A 96 -8.39 5.66 -6.25
C THR A 96 -7.51 4.43 -6.04
N HIS A 97 -6.33 4.60 -5.44
CA HIS A 97 -5.36 3.52 -5.27
C HIS A 97 -4.72 3.57 -3.88
N ILE A 98 -4.24 2.41 -3.47
CA ILE A 98 -3.49 2.20 -2.22
C ILE A 98 -2.11 1.66 -2.57
N GLY A 99 -1.09 2.09 -1.84
CA GLY A 99 0.26 1.54 -1.91
C GLY A 99 0.76 1.06 -0.55
N ILE A 100 1.55 -0.01 -0.53
CA ILE A 100 2.27 -0.52 0.64
C ILE A 100 3.76 -0.29 0.45
N TYR A 101 4.40 0.35 1.42
CA TYR A 101 5.79 0.77 1.40
C TYR A 101 6.59 0.20 2.57
N ASP A 102 7.91 0.14 2.40
CA ASP A 102 8.88 -0.25 3.43
C ASP A 102 9.36 0.91 4.34
N SER A 103 8.86 2.13 4.12
CA SER A 103 9.24 3.32 4.88
C SER A 103 8.07 4.30 5.03
N VAL A 104 8.07 5.08 6.12
CA VAL A 104 7.08 6.13 6.40
C VAL A 104 7.16 7.27 5.38
N THR A 105 8.36 7.53 4.85
CA THR A 105 8.62 8.53 3.80
C THR A 105 9.64 7.96 2.81
N GLY A 106 9.42 8.23 1.52
CA GLY A 106 10.26 7.66 0.45
C GLY A 106 10.16 6.12 0.40
N GLY A 107 11.29 5.44 0.42
CA GLY A 107 11.36 3.97 0.41
C GLY A 107 10.90 3.36 -0.91
N ASN A 108 10.61 2.07 -0.87
CA ASN A 108 10.19 1.27 -2.02
C ASN A 108 8.73 0.86 -1.88
N LEU A 109 7.98 1.00 -2.96
CA LEU A 109 6.66 0.40 -3.10
C LEU A 109 6.83 -1.13 -3.13
N LEU A 110 5.96 -1.85 -2.43
CA LEU A 110 5.96 -3.32 -2.33
C LEU A 110 4.73 -3.91 -3.02
N TYR A 111 3.56 -3.38 -2.67
CA TYR A 111 2.26 -3.76 -3.23
C TYR A 111 1.46 -2.51 -3.55
N TYR A 112 0.58 -2.60 -4.53
CA TYR A 112 -0.38 -1.57 -4.84
C TYR A 112 -1.64 -2.20 -5.42
N THR A 113 -2.77 -1.53 -5.24
CA THR A 113 -4.04 -1.95 -5.83
C THR A 113 -4.91 -0.74 -6.11
N GLU A 114 -5.79 -0.89 -7.10
CA GLU A 114 -6.95 -0.01 -7.24
C GLU A 114 -7.96 -0.32 -6.12
N MET A 115 -8.65 0.71 -5.63
CA MET A 115 -9.76 0.57 -4.70
C MET A 115 -11.03 0.15 -5.45
N THR A 116 -11.83 -0.73 -4.84
CA THR A 116 -13.13 -1.14 -5.40
C THR A 116 -14.05 0.05 -5.69
N THR A 117 -14.00 1.07 -4.83
CA THR A 117 -14.75 2.31 -4.99
C THR A 117 -13.83 3.49 -4.68
N ALA A 118 -13.63 4.36 -5.68
CA ALA A 118 -12.91 5.62 -5.47
C ALA A 118 -13.64 6.47 -4.42
N THR A 119 -12.87 7.10 -3.53
CA THR A 119 -13.41 7.93 -2.45
C THR A 119 -12.96 9.37 -2.61
N THR A 120 -13.90 10.31 -2.57
CA THR A 120 -13.57 11.74 -2.53
C THR A 120 -13.38 12.17 -1.09
N ALA A 121 -12.19 12.66 -0.76
CA ALA A 121 -11.89 13.27 0.53
C ALA A 121 -12.09 14.78 0.43
N ALA A 122 -12.78 15.35 1.42
CA ALA A 122 -12.78 16.77 1.71
C ALA A 122 -11.61 17.13 2.63
N LEU A 123 -11.38 18.44 2.76
CA LEU A 123 -10.29 18.92 3.59
C LEU A 123 -10.50 18.59 5.07
N GLY A 124 -9.52 17.92 5.67
CA GLY A 124 -9.53 17.56 7.09
C GLY A 124 -10.19 16.22 7.36
N ASP A 125 -10.68 15.54 6.33
CA ASP A 125 -11.37 14.27 6.48
C ASP A 125 -10.48 13.21 7.11
N THR A 126 -11.17 12.24 7.72
CA THR A 126 -10.60 11.01 8.22
C THR A 126 -11.04 9.87 7.32
N PHE A 127 -10.13 8.96 7.01
CA PHE A 127 -10.43 7.78 6.21
C PHE A 127 -9.82 6.55 6.86
N THR A 128 -10.68 5.60 7.23
CA THR A 128 -10.30 4.41 7.99
C THR A 128 -10.50 3.17 7.14
N PHE A 129 -9.45 2.37 7.03
CA PHE A 129 -9.55 0.97 6.65
C PHE A 129 -9.78 0.16 7.91
N LEU A 130 -10.91 -0.52 7.99
CA LEU A 130 -11.17 -1.42 9.11
C LEU A 130 -10.22 -2.62 9.04
N ALA A 131 -10.04 -3.30 10.17
CA ALA A 131 -9.44 -4.63 10.16
C ALA A 131 -10.14 -5.52 9.11
N ASP A 132 -9.35 -6.37 8.46
CA ASP A 132 -9.77 -7.26 7.36
C ASP A 132 -10.24 -6.59 6.06
N ALA A 133 -10.22 -5.24 5.97
CA ALA A 133 -10.65 -4.52 4.77
C ALA A 133 -9.59 -4.50 3.66
N LEU A 134 -8.31 -4.61 4.01
CA LEU A 134 -7.21 -4.66 3.07
C LEU A 134 -6.72 -6.09 2.93
N GLU A 135 -6.64 -6.56 1.68
CA GLU A 135 -6.22 -7.91 1.35
C GLU A 135 -5.03 -7.90 0.38
N ILE A 136 -3.97 -8.63 0.72
CA ILE A 136 -2.91 -9.02 -0.20
C ILE A 136 -3.21 -10.46 -0.64
N ARG A 137 -3.29 -10.64 -1.96
CA ARG A 137 -3.51 -11.94 -2.59
C ARG A 137 -2.36 -12.32 -3.52
N LEU A 138 -1.83 -13.52 -3.36
CA LEU A 138 -0.85 -14.13 -4.26
C LEU A 138 -1.43 -15.46 -4.75
N GLY A 139 -1.42 -15.71 -6.06
CA GLY A 139 -2.07 -16.87 -6.68
C GLY A 139 -3.19 -16.50 -7.65
#